data_AF-A0A923NZY7-F1
#
_entry.id   AF-A0A923NZY7-F1
#
_cell.length_a   1.000
_cell.length_b   1.000
_cell.length_c   1.000
_cell.angle_alpha   90.00
_cell.angle_beta   90.00
_cell.angle_gamma   90.00
#
_symmetry.space_group_name_H-M   'P 1'
#
loop_
_entity.id
_entity.type
_entity.pdbx_description
1 polymer ?
#
loop_
_entity_poly.entity_id
_entity_poly.type
_entity_poly.pdbx_seq_one_letter_code
_entity_poly.pdbx_strand_id
1 'polypeptide(L)'
;MLRWVALLLVVLLVALQVQLWTGHGGLRDLWRLQQNITAQKQDNAALRKRNDTLAAEVEDLKHGSEAIEERARAELGLLKPGELFIQVVEPAPDRERAGRRDEP
;
A
#
# COMPACT_ATOMS: atom_id res chain seq x y z
N MET A 1 -19.46 68.39 -22.55
CA MET A 1 -20.29 67.17 -22.62
C MET A 1 -19.44 65.95 -23.01
N LEU A 2 -18.93 65.84 -24.25
CA LEU A 2 -18.17 64.67 -24.73
C LEU A 2 -16.91 64.29 -23.91
N ARG A 3 -16.16 65.27 -23.40
CA ARG A 3 -14.93 65.04 -22.60
C ARG A 3 -15.18 64.27 -21.30
N TRP A 4 -16.32 64.51 -20.65
CA TRP A 4 -16.71 63.81 -19.42
C TRP A 4 -17.15 62.37 -19.69
N VAL A 5 -17.87 62.15 -20.79
CA VAL A 5 -18.25 60.81 -21.27
C VAL A 5 -17.01 59.99 -21.60
N ALA A 6 -16.02 60.59 -22.28
CA ALA A 6 -14.76 59.93 -22.59
C ALA A 6 -13.98 59.55 -21.32
N LEU A 7 -13.92 60.43 -20.32
CA LEU A 7 -13.30 60.15 -19.02
C LEU A 7 -13.97 58.97 -18.31
N LEU A 8 -15.31 58.95 -18.27
CA LEU A 8 -16.08 57.86 -17.67
C LEU A 8 -15.81 56.53 -18.39
N LEU A 9 -15.76 56.54 -19.72
CA LEU A 9 -15.41 55.38 -20.54
C LEU A 9 -14.00 54.86 -20.26
N VAL A 10 -13.02 55.75 -20.09
CA VAL A 10 -11.65 55.37 -19.74
C VAL A 10 -11.59 54.76 -18.34
N VAL A 11 -12.29 55.34 -17.36
CA VAL A 11 -12.36 54.79 -16.01
C VAL A 11 -13.02 53.40 -16.01
N LEU A 12 -14.11 53.24 -16.76
CA LEU A 12 -14.78 51.95 -16.92
C LEU A 12 -13.87 50.91 -17.59
N LEU A 13 -13.12 51.32 -18.62
CA LEU A 13 -12.16 50.46 -19.31
C LEU A 13 -11.04 49.99 -18.37
N VAL A 14 -10.47 50.91 -17.57
CA VAL A 14 -9.43 50.58 -16.58
C VAL A 14 -9.99 49.65 -15.51
N ALA A 15 -11.19 49.90 -15.01
CA ALA A 15 -11.85 49.02 -14.04
C ALA A 15 -12.03 47.59 -14.62
N LEU A 16 -12.44 47.48 -15.88
CA LEU A 16 -12.59 46.19 -16.56
C LEU A 16 -11.25 45.48 -16.75
N GLN A 17 -10.19 46.20 -17.09
CA GLN A 17 -8.85 45.62 -17.21
C GLN A 17 -8.31 45.12 -15.88
N VAL A 18 -8.50 45.89 -14.81
CA VAL A 18 -8.17 45.46 -13.45
C VAL A 18 -8.98 44.21 -13.09
N GLN A 19 -10.30 44.23 -13.33
CA GLN A 19 -11.16 43.08 -13.07
C GLN A 19 -10.77 41.85 -13.90
N LEU A 20 -10.27 42.01 -15.13
CA LEU A 20 -9.82 40.90 -15.96
C LEU A 20 -8.49 40.30 -15.44
N TRP A 21 -7.60 41.15 -14.94
CA TRP A 21 -6.33 40.71 -14.35
C TRP A 21 -6.52 40.10 -12.94
N THR A 22 -7.55 40.53 -12.21
CA THR A 22 -7.85 40.03 -10.86
C THR A 22 -8.99 39.00 -10.80
N GLY A 23 -9.75 38.82 -11.88
CA GLY A 23 -10.98 38.05 -11.91
C GLY A 23 -10.75 36.61 -12.36
N HIS A 24 -11.06 35.67 -11.47
CA HIS A 24 -11.34 34.25 -11.74
C HIS A 24 -10.28 33.42 -12.49
N GLY A 25 -9.06 33.92 -12.65
CA GLY A 25 -7.95 33.15 -13.25
C GLY A 25 -6.55 33.70 -12.96
N GLY A 26 -6.42 34.58 -11.96
CA GLY A 26 -5.16 35.25 -11.64
C GLY A 26 -4.15 34.31 -10.98
N LEU A 27 -2.87 34.44 -11.36
CA LEU A 27 -1.68 33.75 -10.83
C LEU A 27 -1.66 33.52 -9.30
N ARG A 28 -2.39 34.31 -8.51
CA ARG A 28 -2.54 34.17 -7.05
C ARG A 28 -3.32 32.93 -6.62
N ASP A 29 -4.32 32.50 -7.38
CA ASP A 29 -5.09 31.29 -7.04
C ASP A 29 -4.33 30.03 -7.47
N LEU A 30 -3.57 30.09 -8.57
CA LEU A 30 -2.57 29.06 -8.90
C LEU A 30 -1.50 28.95 -7.82
N TRP A 31 -0.98 30.07 -7.30
CA TRP A 31 0.01 30.04 -6.22
C TRP A 31 -0.55 29.45 -4.92
N ARG A 32 -1.78 29.79 -4.53
CA ARG A 32 -2.42 29.19 -3.33
C ARG A 32 -2.75 27.71 -3.53
N LEU A 33 -3.23 27.33 -4.71
CA LEU A 33 -3.52 25.93 -5.02
C LEU A 33 -2.23 25.09 -5.10
N GLN A 34 -1.15 25.65 -5.64
CA GLN A 34 0.16 25.00 -5.72
C GLN A 34 0.84 24.87 -4.35
N GLN A 35 0.64 25.82 -3.44
CA GLN A 35 1.08 25.70 -2.04
C GLN A 35 0.35 24.57 -1.30
N ASN A 36 -0.97 24.46 -1.47
CA ASN A 36 -1.76 23.38 -0.87
C ASN A 36 -1.37 22.00 -1.41
N ILE A 37 -1.08 21.89 -2.70
CA ILE A 37 -0.60 20.63 -3.32
C ILE A 37 0.78 20.23 -2.78
N THR A 38 1.65 21.20 -2.49
CA THR A 38 3.01 20.92 -2.02
C THR A 38 3.01 20.42 -0.57
N ALA A 39 2.22 21.06 0.30
CA ALA A 39 2.07 20.61 1.69
C ALA A 39 1.48 19.20 1.77
N GLN A 40 0.40 18.95 1.02
CA GLN A 40 -0.27 17.65 1.06
C GLN A 40 0.59 16.51 0.48
N LYS A 41 1.48 16.80 -0.49
CA LYS A 41 2.43 15.82 -1.02
C LYS A 41 3.50 15.42 0.00
N GLN A 42 3.98 16.34 0.82
CA GLN A 42 4.98 16.05 1.86
C GLN A 42 4.40 15.15 2.95
N ASP A 43 3.19 15.45 3.42
CA ASP A 43 2.52 14.62 4.42
C ASP A 43 2.20 13.21 3.90
N ASN A 44 1.75 13.12 2.65
CA ASN A 44 1.46 11.82 2.03
C ASN A 44 2.75 10.98 1.84
N ALA A 45 3.86 11.61 1.50
CA ALA A 45 5.16 10.93 1.38
C ALA A 45 5.65 10.41 2.75
N ALA A 46 5.50 11.18 3.82
CA ALA A 46 5.85 10.76 5.16
C ALA A 46 4.96 9.59 5.65
N LEU A 47 3.66 9.65 5.38
CA LEU A 47 2.71 8.57 5.72
C LEU A 47 2.99 7.29 4.92
N ARG A 48 3.30 7.40 3.62
CA ARG A 48 3.68 6.26 2.78
C ARG A 48 4.92 5.55 3.30
N LYS A 49 5.99 6.30 3.63
CA LYS A 49 7.22 5.73 4.19
C LYS A 49 6.97 4.92 5.48
N ARG A 50 6.09 5.43 6.36
CA ARG A 50 5.70 4.72 7.59
C ARG A 50 4.89 3.47 7.28
N ASN A 51 3.96 3.56 6.33
CA ASN A 51 3.16 2.40 5.92
C ASN A 51 4.04 1.30 5.32
N ASP A 52 4.99 1.67 4.46
CA ASP A 52 5.95 0.72 3.85
C ASP A 52 6.84 0.06 4.91
N THR A 53 7.28 0.82 5.92
CA THR A 53 8.08 0.28 7.04
C THR A 53 7.25 -0.71 7.88
N LEU A 54 6.02 -0.32 8.25
CA LEU A 54 5.12 -1.18 9.01
C LEU A 54 4.70 -2.43 8.24
N ALA A 55 4.51 -2.32 6.93
CA ALA A 55 4.21 -3.47 6.08
C ALA A 55 5.40 -4.45 6.05
N ALA A 56 6.62 -3.93 5.94
CA ALA A 56 7.83 -4.76 6.01
C ALA A 56 8.00 -5.42 7.39
N GLU A 57 7.73 -4.70 8.49
CA GLU A 57 7.76 -5.27 9.85
C GLU A 57 6.70 -6.37 10.03
N VAL A 58 5.48 -6.18 9.52
CA VAL A 58 4.44 -7.21 9.57
C VAL A 58 4.82 -8.44 8.77
N GLU A 59 5.43 -8.26 7.59
CA GLU A 59 5.88 -9.38 6.76
C GLU A 59 7.03 -10.15 7.42
N ASP A 60 8.00 -9.44 8.01
CA ASP A 60 9.11 -10.05 8.75
C ASP A 60 8.62 -10.82 9.99
N LEU A 61 7.67 -10.25 10.74
CA LEU A 61 7.05 -10.92 11.89
C LEU A 61 6.28 -12.19 11.48
N LYS A 62 5.56 -12.15 10.36
CA LYS A 62 4.84 -13.32 9.83
C LYS A 62 5.80 -14.41 9.41
N HIS A 63 6.79 -14.08 8.57
CA HIS A 63 7.78 -15.06 8.12
C HIS A 63 8.64 -15.59 9.26
N GLY A 64 9.03 -14.74 10.22
CA GLY A 64 9.74 -15.17 11.42
C GLY A 64 8.90 -16.13 12.27
N SER A 65 7.61 -15.87 12.42
CA SER A 65 6.71 -16.76 13.17
C SER A 65 6.45 -18.10 12.47
N GLU A 66 6.29 -18.10 11.15
CA GLU A 66 6.13 -19.31 10.33
C GLU A 66 7.39 -20.17 10.37
N ALA A 67 8.58 -19.56 10.24
CA ALA A 67 9.85 -20.28 10.31
C ALA A 67 10.07 -20.95 11.68
N ILE A 68 9.65 -20.29 12.76
CA ILE A 68 9.72 -20.87 14.12
C ILE A 68 8.70 -22.01 14.27
N GLU A 69 7.48 -21.85 13.75
CA GLU A 69 6.43 -22.87 13.79
C GLU A 69 6.81 -24.13 13.00
N GLU A 70 7.39 -23.96 11.81
CA GLU A 70 7.89 -25.07 11.00
C GLU A 70 8.99 -25.85 11.72
N ARG A 71 9.94 -25.15 12.34
CA ARG A 71 11.01 -25.78 13.12
C ARG A 71 10.48 -26.50 14.36
N ALA A 72 9.52 -25.91 15.06
CA ALA A 72 8.87 -26.52 16.23
C ALA A 72 8.10 -27.80 15.86
N ARG A 73 7.44 -27.83 14.70
CA ARG A 73 6.76 -29.03 14.20
C ARG A 73 7.73 -30.09 13.68
N ALA A 74 8.75 -29.69 12.92
CA ALA A 74 9.67 -30.61 12.26
C ALA A 74 10.71 -31.22 13.21
N GLU A 75 11.29 -30.43 14.11
CA GLU A 75 12.37 -30.89 15.01
C GLU A 75 11.83 -31.40 16.36
N LEU A 76 10.78 -30.76 16.90
CA LEU A 76 10.29 -31.05 18.25
C LEU A 76 8.95 -31.81 18.26
N GLY A 77 8.31 -32.00 17.11
CA GLY A 77 7.01 -32.67 17.01
C GLY A 77 5.89 -31.97 17.78
N LEU A 78 6.03 -30.66 18.02
CA LEU A 78 5.08 -29.89 18.80
C LEU A 78 3.79 -29.64 18.00
N LEU A 79 2.65 -29.83 18.63
CA LEU A 79 1.31 -29.66 18.05
C LEU A 79 0.54 -28.59 18.83
N LYS A 80 -0.32 -27.82 18.16
CA LYS A 80 -1.18 -26.85 18.85
C LYS A 80 -2.24 -27.59 19.68
N PRO A 81 -2.71 -27.02 20.81
CA PRO A 81 -3.78 -27.62 21.60
C PRO A 81 -5.03 -27.85 20.74
N GLY A 82 -5.43 -29.13 20.58
CA GLY A 82 -6.58 -29.53 19.76
C GLY A 82 -6.26 -29.93 18.30
N GLU A 83 -5.00 -29.94 17.87
CA GLU A 83 -4.61 -30.50 16.57
C GLU A 83 -4.48 -32.04 16.61
N LEU A 84 -4.98 -32.73 15.57
CA LEU A 84 -4.81 -34.17 15.35
C LEU A 84 -3.72 -34.40 14.29
N PHE A 85 -2.59 -34.94 14.68
CA PHE A 85 -1.50 -35.29 13.76
C PHE A 85 -1.73 -36.68 13.14
N ILE A 86 -1.85 -36.72 11.81
CA ILE A 86 -2.01 -37.98 11.06
C ILE A 86 -0.76 -38.20 10.22
N GLN A 87 0.03 -39.22 10.55
CA GLN A 87 1.16 -39.65 9.74
C GLN A 87 0.76 -40.85 8.88
N VAL A 88 0.78 -40.68 7.57
CA VAL A 88 0.53 -41.77 6.63
C VAL A 88 1.82 -42.56 6.46
N VAL A 89 1.86 -43.79 6.94
CA VAL A 89 2.97 -44.72 6.71
C VAL A 89 2.56 -45.64 5.57
N GLU A 90 3.33 -45.64 4.47
CA GLU A 90 3.09 -46.59 3.39
C GLU A 90 3.34 -48.02 3.89
N PRO A 91 2.39 -48.95 3.69
CA PRO A 91 2.55 -50.32 4.14
C PRO A 91 3.76 -50.92 3.42
N ALA A 92 4.70 -51.47 4.20
CA ALA A 92 5.87 -52.15 3.67
C ALA A 92 5.41 -53.22 2.67
N PRO A 93 6.01 -53.28 1.47
CA PRO A 93 5.61 -54.29 0.49
C PRO A 93 5.81 -55.68 1.11
N ASP A 94 4.73 -56.46 1.18
CA ASP A 94 4.67 -57.81 1.74
C ASP A 94 5.77 -58.70 1.13
N ARG A 95 6.94 -58.76 1.78
CA ARG A 95 8.04 -59.66 1.37
C ARG A 95 7.76 -61.13 1.71
N GLU A 96 6.69 -61.42 2.44
CA GLU A 96 6.35 -62.77 2.92
C GLU A 96 5.75 -63.71 1.86
N ARG A 97 5.41 -63.24 0.65
CA ARG A 97 4.90 -64.12 -0.42
C ARG A 97 5.98 -64.60 -1.41
N ALA A 98 7.22 -64.12 -1.29
CA ALA A 98 8.31 -64.50 -2.19
C ALA A 98 9.06 -65.79 -1.78
N GLY A 99 8.89 -66.29 -0.56
CA GLY A 99 9.64 -67.44 -0.04
C GLY A 99 8.92 -68.80 -0.03
N ARG A 100 7.68 -68.89 -0.53
CA ARG A 100 6.86 -70.13 -0.46
C ARG A 100 6.59 -70.75 -1.83
N ARG A 101 7.41 -70.44 -2.84
CA ARG A 101 7.28 -71.01 -4.20
C ARG A 101 8.36 -72.03 -4.58
N ASP A 102 9.26 -72.38 -3.67
CA ASP A 102 10.29 -73.38 -3.90
C ASP A 102 10.24 -74.46 -2.83
N GLU A 103 9.29 -75.40 -2.94
CA GLU A 103 9.55 -76.78 -2.51
C GLU A 103 8.97 -77.75 -3.57
N PRO A 104 9.77 -78.75 -4.02
CA PRO A 104 9.51 -79.60 -5.19
C PRO A 104 8.43 -80.67 -4.99
#